data_AF-A0A1V1T560-F1
#
_entry.id   AF-A0A1V1T560-F1
#
_cell.length_a   1.000
_cell.length_b   1.000
_cell.length_c   1.000
_cell.angle_alpha   90.00
_cell.angle_beta   90.00
_cell.angle_gamma   90.00
#
_symmetry.space_group_name_H-M   'P 1'
#
loop_
_entity.id
_entity.type
_entity.pdbx_description
1 polymer ?
#
loop_
_entity_poly.entity_id
_entity_poly.type
_entity_poly.pdbx_seq_one_letter_code
_entity_poly.pdbx_strand_id
1 'polypeptide(L)'
;MWWIGTDLSQMMRYRGRFQRSSYPAITVNESDQGELLEEKWKSWYELESWKRLAFHCYTRDAQTSMTTLASPTMSYAELTLPLPESKELWFAKTASEWKQEYLGRSAGQTKRPPCLGDLLRDVNLLAANYRRLDTQYCISIYLHAFWNLIFEWRQLSAVHRSNPFQNNYQAGPNLILNSRHQELCKALSSFQLATADWHACFSAQEALLLNLILMNLHVSLDDLQLFAGKEGEDQARRVYPILQQWSESTEARQALWHAGQVLRQAKMFPSGHLKQFYAVGVHHAALALWTYGVVTRATRNPSSINVAREVVYIDGLESTEVQRFIEFGHGRPTIRGTRSDDGQGIESALEDPRMCMEIAQEVLRMNFNTGQEVSPPMVENLCLLIKQLGGAAWAVGLG
;
A
#
# COMPACT_ATOMS: atom_id res chain seq x y z
N MET A 1 14.56 -17.89 9.43
CA MET A 1 13.34 -18.51 8.88
C MET A 1 12.82 -17.68 7.69
N TRP A 2 13.59 -17.58 6.59
CA TRP A 2 13.24 -16.74 5.42
C TRP A 2 13.50 -17.43 4.05
N TRP A 3 13.82 -18.73 4.02
CA TRP A 3 14.28 -19.41 2.81
C TRP A 3 13.24 -20.30 2.10
N ILE A 4 11.99 -20.35 2.57
CA ILE A 4 10.96 -21.23 1.96
C ILE A 4 10.23 -20.54 0.78
N GLY A 5 10.18 -19.21 0.75
CA GLY A 5 9.40 -18.46 -0.27
C GLY A 5 10.03 -18.41 -1.66
N THR A 6 11.37 -18.33 -1.73
CA THR A 6 12.11 -18.32 -3.01
C THR A 6 12.08 -19.67 -3.72
N ASP A 7 12.02 -20.77 -2.98
CA ASP A 7 11.96 -22.12 -3.55
C ASP A 7 10.56 -22.43 -4.13
N LEU A 8 9.49 -22.06 -3.40
CA LEU A 8 8.12 -22.32 -3.83
C LEU A 8 7.73 -21.52 -5.09
N SER A 9 8.06 -20.23 -5.14
CA SER A 9 7.77 -19.38 -6.30
C SER A 9 8.50 -19.87 -7.56
N GLN A 10 9.76 -20.28 -7.42
CA GLN A 10 10.54 -20.83 -8.53
C GLN A 10 10.01 -22.19 -8.99
N MET A 11 9.60 -23.07 -8.08
CA MET A 11 8.94 -24.33 -8.42
C MET A 11 7.63 -24.10 -9.17
N MET A 12 6.79 -23.15 -8.72
CA MET A 12 5.54 -22.81 -9.41
C MET A 12 5.79 -22.27 -10.82
N ARG A 13 6.81 -21.42 -10.98
CA ARG A 13 7.26 -20.91 -12.28
C ARG A 13 7.69 -22.05 -13.21
N TYR A 14 8.53 -22.96 -12.71
CA TYR A 14 8.98 -24.14 -13.48
C TYR A 14 7.82 -25.05 -13.89
N ARG A 15 6.82 -25.21 -13.02
CA ARG A 15 5.60 -26.00 -13.30
C ARG A 15 4.57 -25.24 -14.15
N GLY A 16 4.87 -24.03 -14.62
CA GLY A 16 3.98 -23.22 -15.44
C GLY A 16 2.76 -22.67 -14.71
N ARG A 17 2.72 -22.70 -13.37
CA ARG A 17 1.52 -22.35 -12.57
C ARG A 17 1.11 -20.88 -12.63
N PHE A 18 1.90 -20.01 -13.25
CA PHE A 18 1.52 -18.61 -13.51
C PHE A 18 0.88 -18.41 -14.89
N GLN A 19 0.89 -19.46 -15.74
CA GLN A 19 0.45 -19.37 -17.12
C GLN A 19 -1.04 -19.65 -17.27
N ARG A 20 -1.70 -18.93 -18.18
CA ARG A 20 -3.10 -19.15 -18.53
C ARG A 20 -3.40 -20.58 -19.01
N SER A 21 -2.44 -21.23 -19.66
CA SER A 21 -2.55 -22.59 -20.19
C SER A 21 -2.78 -23.64 -19.10
N SER A 22 -2.27 -23.42 -17.89
CA SER A 22 -2.45 -24.33 -16.74
C SER A 22 -3.85 -24.30 -16.12
N TYR A 23 -4.72 -23.38 -16.57
CA TYR A 23 -6.06 -23.18 -16.02
C TYR A 23 -7.11 -23.23 -17.15
N PRO A 24 -7.48 -24.43 -17.62
CA PRO A 24 -8.56 -24.60 -18.59
C PRO A 24 -9.90 -24.12 -18.02
N ALA A 25 -10.81 -23.70 -18.90
CA ALA A 25 -12.16 -23.35 -18.48
C ALA A 25 -12.94 -24.62 -18.15
N ILE A 26 -13.56 -24.67 -16.97
CA ILE A 26 -14.48 -25.73 -16.59
C ILE A 26 -15.90 -25.19 -16.82
N THR A 27 -16.64 -25.88 -17.69
CA THR A 27 -18.04 -25.54 -18.00
C THR A 27 -18.97 -26.40 -17.16
N VAL A 28 -19.85 -25.74 -16.40
CA VAL A 28 -20.88 -26.38 -15.58
C VAL A 28 -22.23 -26.19 -16.26
N ASN A 29 -22.93 -27.29 -16.51
CA ASN A 29 -24.25 -27.31 -17.13
C ASN A 29 -25.33 -27.67 -16.10
N GLU A 30 -26.57 -27.25 -16.35
CA GLU A 30 -27.73 -27.60 -15.51
C GLU A 30 -27.96 -29.12 -15.43
N SER A 31 -27.57 -29.87 -16.46
CA SER A 31 -27.67 -31.33 -16.51
C SER A 31 -26.60 -32.07 -15.69
N ASP A 32 -25.52 -31.41 -15.25
CA ASP A 32 -24.42 -32.08 -14.56
C ASP A 32 -24.87 -32.59 -13.17
N GLN A 33 -24.78 -33.88 -12.92
CA GLN A 33 -25.18 -34.52 -11.65
C GLN A 33 -24.26 -35.70 -11.32
N GLY A 34 -24.34 -36.18 -10.07
CA GLY A 34 -23.63 -37.39 -9.63
C GLY A 34 -22.12 -37.28 -9.75
N GLU A 35 -21.48 -38.36 -10.21
CA GLU A 35 -20.02 -38.49 -10.31
C GLU A 35 -19.38 -37.44 -11.23
N LEU A 36 -20.03 -37.11 -12.36
CA LEU A 36 -19.53 -36.09 -13.29
C LEU A 36 -19.43 -34.72 -12.61
N LEU A 37 -20.42 -34.36 -11.80
CA LEU A 37 -20.43 -33.09 -11.09
C LEU A 37 -19.33 -33.04 -10.02
N GLU A 38 -19.15 -34.14 -9.29
CA GLU A 38 -18.11 -34.29 -8.28
C GLU A 38 -16.70 -34.18 -8.89
N GLU A 39 -16.46 -34.82 -10.05
CA GLU A 39 -15.19 -34.76 -10.77
C GLU A 39 -14.89 -33.34 -11.26
N LYS A 40 -15.88 -32.65 -11.84
CA LYS A 40 -15.74 -31.25 -12.27
C LYS A 40 -15.44 -30.32 -11.09
N TRP A 41 -16.13 -30.49 -9.97
CA TRP A 41 -15.91 -29.68 -8.78
C TRP A 41 -14.51 -29.90 -8.18
N LYS A 42 -14.06 -31.15 -8.05
CA LYS A 42 -12.69 -31.48 -7.59
C LYS A 42 -11.63 -30.88 -8.51
N SER A 43 -11.81 -31.03 -9.82
CA SER A 43 -10.90 -30.44 -10.81
C SER A 43 -10.84 -28.92 -10.70
N TRP A 44 -12.00 -28.27 -10.54
CA TRP A 44 -12.06 -26.82 -10.32
C TRP A 44 -11.38 -26.42 -9.01
N TYR A 45 -11.64 -27.15 -7.93
CA TYR A 45 -11.07 -26.86 -6.61
C TYR A 45 -9.54 -26.96 -6.62
N GLU A 46 -8.97 -27.96 -7.28
CA GLU A 46 -7.51 -28.08 -7.44
C GLU A 46 -6.93 -26.89 -8.22
N LEU A 47 -7.56 -26.50 -9.33
CA LEU A 47 -7.14 -25.35 -10.13
C LEU A 47 -7.25 -24.04 -9.32
N GLU A 48 -8.37 -23.80 -8.64
CA GLU A 48 -8.59 -22.63 -7.78
C GLU A 48 -7.58 -22.57 -6.63
N SER A 49 -7.25 -23.72 -6.02
CA SER A 49 -6.23 -23.82 -4.98
C SER A 49 -4.87 -23.34 -5.48
N TRP A 50 -4.45 -23.77 -6.68
CA TRP A 50 -3.20 -23.31 -7.30
C TRP A 50 -3.25 -21.82 -7.66
N LYS A 51 -4.36 -21.31 -8.19
CA LYS A 51 -4.52 -19.87 -8.48
C LYS A 51 -4.35 -19.04 -7.22
N ARG A 52 -5.07 -19.38 -6.15
CA ARG A 52 -5.03 -18.67 -4.86
C ARG A 52 -3.65 -18.73 -4.22
N LEU A 53 -2.96 -19.87 -4.30
CA LEU A 53 -1.60 -20.03 -3.81
C LEU A 53 -0.60 -19.17 -4.60
N ALA A 54 -0.68 -19.15 -5.93
CA ALA A 54 0.19 -18.33 -6.77
C ALA A 54 0.06 -16.84 -6.44
N PHE A 55 -1.17 -16.33 -6.33
CA PHE A 55 -1.41 -14.95 -5.92
C PHE A 55 -1.04 -14.68 -4.45
N HIS A 56 -1.11 -15.68 -3.58
CA HIS A 56 -0.68 -15.53 -2.19
C HIS A 56 0.84 -15.35 -2.12
N CYS A 57 1.61 -16.15 -2.85
CA CYS A 57 3.06 -15.97 -2.96
C CYS A 57 3.42 -14.63 -3.58
N TYR A 58 2.69 -14.21 -4.62
CA TYR A 58 2.89 -12.91 -5.27
C TYR A 58 2.68 -11.73 -4.31
N THR A 59 1.55 -11.72 -3.60
CA THR A 59 1.25 -10.66 -2.62
C THR A 59 2.26 -10.66 -1.48
N ARG A 60 2.69 -11.83 -1.01
CA ARG A 60 3.72 -11.95 0.03
C ARG A 60 5.10 -11.46 -0.44
N ASP A 61 5.49 -11.75 -1.67
CA ASP A 61 6.72 -11.25 -2.28
C ASP A 61 6.69 -9.72 -2.37
N ALA A 62 5.59 -9.15 -2.87
CA ALA A 62 5.40 -7.71 -2.92
C ALA A 62 5.45 -7.06 -1.52
N GLN A 63 4.78 -7.62 -0.51
CA GLN A 63 4.85 -7.13 0.88
C GLN A 63 6.27 -7.18 1.45
N THR A 64 7.02 -8.23 1.13
CA THR A 64 8.42 -8.38 1.55
C THR A 64 9.26 -7.29 0.91
N SER A 65 9.12 -7.10 -0.40
CA SER A 65 9.77 -6.02 -1.15
C SER A 65 9.42 -4.63 -0.62
N MET A 66 8.14 -4.35 -0.32
CA MET A 66 7.70 -3.10 0.31
C MET A 66 8.33 -2.87 1.69
N THR A 67 8.51 -3.94 2.47
CA THR A 67 9.06 -3.87 3.83
C THR A 67 10.57 -3.65 3.81
N THR A 68 11.29 -4.32 2.91
CA THR A 68 12.75 -4.27 2.84
C THR A 68 13.28 -3.22 1.87
N LEU A 69 12.39 -2.61 1.06
CA LEU A 69 12.73 -1.77 -0.10
C LEU A 69 13.67 -2.48 -1.10
N ALA A 70 13.56 -3.81 -1.18
CA ALA A 70 14.31 -4.61 -2.14
C ALA A 70 13.45 -4.96 -3.36
N SER A 71 14.08 -5.34 -4.47
CA SER A 71 13.36 -5.74 -5.69
C SER A 71 12.41 -6.93 -5.44
N PRO A 72 11.16 -6.88 -5.94
CA PRO A 72 10.28 -8.06 -5.99
C PRO A 72 10.89 -9.18 -6.82
N THR A 73 10.61 -10.43 -6.46
CA THR A 73 11.07 -11.63 -7.19
C THR A 73 10.03 -12.19 -8.16
N MET A 74 8.77 -11.79 -8.02
CA MET A 74 7.68 -12.18 -8.90
C MET A 74 7.17 -10.96 -9.69
N SER A 75 7.15 -11.08 -11.02
CA SER A 75 6.68 -10.00 -11.88
C SER A 75 5.17 -10.06 -12.08
N TYR A 76 4.50 -8.92 -12.15
CA TYR A 76 3.09 -8.87 -12.55
C TYR A 76 2.88 -9.35 -14.01
N ALA A 77 3.92 -9.27 -14.86
CA ALA A 77 3.82 -9.58 -16.29
C ALA A 77 3.80 -11.09 -16.59
N GLU A 78 4.36 -11.91 -15.70
CA GLU A 78 4.32 -13.39 -15.85
C GLU A 78 3.00 -14.01 -15.35
N LEU A 79 2.22 -13.26 -14.56
CA LEU A 79 0.93 -13.69 -14.00
C LEU A 79 -0.21 -13.59 -15.03
N THR A 80 -0.22 -14.54 -15.95
CA THR A 80 -1.25 -14.64 -17.00
C THR A 80 -2.42 -15.56 -16.63
N LEU A 81 -2.32 -16.26 -15.49
CA LEU A 81 -3.42 -17.02 -14.88
C LEU A 81 -4.65 -16.14 -14.58
N PRO A 82 -5.87 -16.70 -14.66
CA PRO A 82 -7.08 -15.94 -14.36
C PRO A 82 -7.13 -15.60 -12.87
N LEU A 83 -7.79 -14.49 -12.54
CA LEU A 83 -7.97 -14.05 -11.16
C LEU A 83 -8.81 -15.04 -10.33
N PRO A 84 -8.64 -15.04 -8.99
CA PRO A 84 -9.41 -15.90 -8.09
C PRO A 84 -10.92 -15.65 -8.22
N GLU A 85 -11.68 -16.75 -8.26
CA GLU A 85 -13.13 -16.69 -8.37
C GLU A 85 -13.77 -16.46 -6.99
N SER A 86 -15.06 -16.11 -6.93
CA SER A 86 -15.76 -15.65 -5.72
C SER A 86 -15.56 -16.54 -4.48
N LYS A 87 -15.60 -15.93 -3.29
CA LYS A 87 -15.44 -16.64 -2.01
C LYS A 87 -16.50 -17.72 -1.81
N GLU A 88 -17.70 -17.49 -2.31
CA GLU A 88 -18.84 -18.38 -2.19
C GLU A 88 -18.63 -19.68 -2.98
N LEU A 89 -18.02 -19.58 -4.18
CA LEU A 89 -17.56 -20.76 -4.91
C LEU A 89 -16.45 -21.50 -4.16
N TRP A 90 -15.51 -20.76 -3.56
CA TRP A 90 -14.38 -21.33 -2.84
C TRP A 90 -14.79 -22.05 -1.54
N PHE A 91 -15.77 -21.51 -0.83
CA PHE A 91 -16.25 -22.05 0.45
C PHE A 91 -17.41 -23.03 0.32
N ALA A 92 -17.92 -23.27 -0.90
CA ALA A 92 -18.91 -24.31 -1.15
C ALA A 92 -18.42 -25.65 -0.63
N LYS A 93 -19.25 -26.33 0.17
CA LYS A 93 -18.88 -27.58 0.87
C LYS A 93 -19.21 -28.83 0.08
N THR A 94 -20.00 -28.69 -0.98
CA THR A 94 -20.45 -29.80 -1.83
C THR A 94 -20.46 -29.40 -3.30
N ALA A 95 -20.34 -30.37 -4.21
CA ALA A 95 -20.40 -30.12 -5.63
C ALA A 95 -21.74 -29.51 -6.09
N SER A 96 -22.83 -29.88 -5.41
CA SER A 96 -24.17 -29.32 -5.66
C SER A 96 -24.27 -27.85 -5.29
N GLU A 97 -23.74 -27.47 -4.12
CA GLU A 97 -23.66 -26.07 -3.67
C GLU A 97 -22.76 -25.25 -4.61
N TRP A 98 -21.60 -25.78 -4.99
CA TRP A 98 -20.69 -25.15 -5.94
C TRP A 98 -21.37 -24.92 -7.30
N LYS A 99 -22.09 -25.91 -7.83
CA LYS A 99 -22.87 -25.77 -9.07
C LYS A 99 -23.92 -24.66 -8.97
N GLN A 100 -24.65 -24.61 -7.86
CA GLN A 100 -25.69 -23.60 -7.65
C GLN A 100 -25.08 -22.19 -7.68
N GLU A 101 -24.00 -21.97 -6.94
CA GLU A 101 -23.26 -20.69 -6.96
C GLU A 101 -22.70 -20.38 -8.35
N TYR A 102 -22.14 -21.39 -9.04
CA TYR A 102 -21.55 -21.20 -10.36
C TYR A 102 -22.58 -20.75 -11.38
N LEU A 103 -23.73 -21.42 -11.44
CA LEU A 103 -24.80 -21.10 -12.39
C LEU A 103 -25.44 -19.74 -12.07
N GLY A 104 -25.65 -19.44 -10.78
CA GLY A 104 -26.21 -18.15 -10.34
C GLY A 104 -25.31 -16.96 -10.68
N ARG A 105 -23.98 -17.15 -10.68
CA ARG A 105 -22.99 -16.08 -10.93
C ARG A 105 -22.51 -16.01 -12.38
N SER A 106 -22.56 -17.13 -13.10
CA SER A 106 -22.03 -17.25 -14.47
C SER A 106 -23.10 -17.14 -15.55
N ALA A 107 -24.38 -16.92 -15.20
CA ALA A 107 -25.46 -16.76 -16.17
C ALA A 107 -25.12 -15.70 -17.24
N GLY A 108 -24.82 -16.17 -18.46
CA GLY A 108 -24.46 -15.34 -19.61
C GLY A 108 -22.96 -15.13 -19.86
N GLN A 109 -22.06 -15.60 -18.98
CA GLN A 109 -20.62 -15.44 -19.16
C GLN A 109 -19.89 -16.76 -19.47
N THR A 110 -19.57 -16.96 -20.75
CA THR A 110 -18.82 -18.12 -21.25
C THR A 110 -17.31 -17.92 -21.25
N LYS A 111 -16.84 -16.69 -21.02
CA LYS A 111 -15.42 -16.34 -21.02
C LYS A 111 -14.79 -16.60 -19.65
N ARG A 112 -13.51 -17.01 -19.66
CA ARG A 112 -12.69 -17.14 -18.44
C ARG A 112 -12.58 -15.79 -17.73
N PRO A 113 -12.40 -15.79 -16.39
CA PRO A 113 -12.11 -14.56 -15.66
C PRO A 113 -10.87 -13.83 -16.21
N PRO A 114 -10.80 -12.50 -16.10
CA PRO A 114 -9.63 -11.72 -16.52
C PRO A 114 -8.37 -12.11 -15.71
N CYS A 115 -7.19 -11.87 -16.26
CA CYS A 115 -5.93 -11.95 -15.51
C CYS A 115 -5.53 -10.59 -14.92
N LEU A 116 -4.47 -10.55 -14.11
CA LEU A 116 -3.93 -9.31 -13.54
C LEU A 116 -3.55 -8.29 -14.62
N GLY A 117 -2.89 -8.75 -15.69
CA GLY A 117 -2.52 -7.90 -16.81
C GLY A 117 -3.72 -7.33 -17.59
N ASP A 118 -4.88 -7.98 -17.56
CA ASP A 118 -6.12 -7.42 -18.11
C ASP A 118 -6.61 -6.26 -17.23
N LEU A 119 -6.61 -6.41 -15.90
CA LEU A 119 -7.01 -5.33 -14.97
C LEU A 119 -6.09 -4.11 -15.03
N LEU A 120 -4.78 -4.32 -15.18
CA LEU A 120 -3.81 -3.22 -15.33
C LEU A 120 -4.06 -2.40 -16.60
N ARG A 121 -4.65 -2.99 -17.64
CA ARG A 121 -5.02 -2.30 -18.88
C ARG A 121 -6.40 -1.65 -18.78
N ASP A 122 -7.36 -2.32 -18.16
CA ASP A 122 -8.71 -1.81 -17.95
C ASP A 122 -9.28 -2.23 -16.59
N VAL A 123 -9.29 -1.28 -15.66
CA VAL A 123 -9.79 -1.50 -14.29
C VAL A 123 -11.29 -1.77 -14.26
N ASN A 124 -12.05 -1.33 -15.27
CA ASN A 124 -13.50 -1.56 -15.34
C ASN A 124 -13.84 -3.05 -15.48
N LEU A 125 -12.88 -3.88 -15.91
CA LEU A 125 -13.04 -5.34 -15.92
C LEU A 125 -13.24 -5.92 -14.52
N LEU A 126 -12.72 -5.27 -13.47
CA LEU A 126 -13.01 -5.67 -12.10
C LEU A 126 -14.51 -5.48 -11.80
N ALA A 127 -15.06 -4.33 -12.17
CA ALA A 127 -16.47 -4.00 -11.99
C ALA A 127 -17.38 -4.89 -12.84
N ALA A 128 -16.99 -5.17 -14.09
CA ALA A 128 -17.75 -6.05 -14.98
C ALA A 128 -17.78 -7.52 -14.51
N ASN A 129 -16.85 -7.93 -13.64
CA ASN A 129 -16.72 -9.31 -13.16
C ASN A 129 -16.92 -9.47 -11.65
N TYR A 130 -17.38 -8.43 -10.93
CA TYR A 130 -17.43 -8.39 -9.46
C TYR A 130 -18.19 -9.57 -8.81
N ARG A 131 -19.25 -10.09 -9.48
CA ARG A 131 -20.03 -11.25 -8.97
C ARG A 131 -19.27 -12.57 -9.06
N ARG A 132 -18.36 -12.69 -10.02
CA ARG A 132 -17.62 -13.92 -10.33
C ARG A 132 -16.26 -13.97 -9.62
N LEU A 133 -15.72 -12.82 -9.24
CA LEU A 133 -14.40 -12.69 -8.65
C LEU A 133 -14.46 -12.61 -7.12
N ASP A 134 -13.39 -13.07 -6.47
CA ASP A 134 -13.10 -12.69 -5.09
C ASP A 134 -12.64 -11.23 -5.09
N THR A 135 -13.60 -10.30 -5.08
CA THR A 135 -13.35 -8.87 -5.36
C THR A 135 -12.33 -8.27 -4.40
N GLN A 136 -12.44 -8.55 -3.09
CA GLN A 136 -11.47 -8.07 -2.10
C GLN A 136 -10.06 -8.59 -2.39
N TYR A 137 -9.92 -9.89 -2.68
CA TYR A 137 -8.60 -10.45 -2.96
C TYR A 137 -8.02 -9.93 -4.28
N CYS A 138 -8.87 -9.75 -5.30
CA CYS A 138 -8.48 -9.16 -6.58
C CYS A 138 -8.01 -7.70 -6.43
N ILE A 139 -8.67 -6.90 -5.59
CA ILE A 139 -8.21 -5.55 -5.23
C ILE A 139 -6.83 -5.61 -4.60
N SER A 140 -6.64 -6.50 -3.61
CA SER A 140 -5.33 -6.68 -2.97
C SER A 140 -4.25 -7.04 -3.99
N ILE A 141 -4.49 -8.02 -4.86
CA ILE A 141 -3.56 -8.42 -5.94
C ILE A 141 -3.23 -7.24 -6.86
N TYR A 142 -4.25 -6.49 -7.29
CA TYR A 142 -4.11 -5.33 -8.16
C TYR A 142 -3.24 -4.24 -7.54
N LEU A 143 -3.48 -3.91 -6.27
CA LEU A 143 -2.67 -2.93 -5.54
C LEU A 143 -1.20 -3.38 -5.40
N HIS A 144 -0.92 -4.65 -5.09
CA HIS A 144 0.46 -5.14 -5.04
C HIS A 144 1.17 -5.10 -6.41
N ALA A 145 0.43 -5.10 -7.53
CA ALA A 145 1.02 -4.84 -8.84
C ALA A 145 1.48 -3.39 -9.01
N PHE A 146 0.78 -2.42 -8.44
CA PHE A 146 1.24 -1.04 -8.43
C PHE A 146 2.53 -0.86 -7.65
N TRP A 147 2.75 -1.61 -6.56
CA TRP A 147 4.05 -1.58 -5.90
C TRP A 147 5.20 -1.94 -6.85
N ASN A 148 5.06 -3.02 -7.63
CA ASN A 148 6.08 -3.41 -8.62
C ASN A 148 6.35 -2.28 -9.63
N LEU A 149 5.28 -1.68 -10.16
CA LEU A 149 5.37 -0.59 -11.14
C LEU A 149 6.02 0.67 -10.55
N ILE A 150 5.67 1.03 -9.31
CA ILE A 150 6.25 2.17 -8.60
C ILE A 150 7.72 1.91 -8.27
N PHE A 151 8.04 0.70 -7.81
CA PHE A 151 9.42 0.33 -7.49
C PHE A 151 10.32 0.41 -8.72
N GLU A 152 9.88 -0.12 -9.87
CA GLU A 152 10.60 0.00 -11.14
C GLU A 152 10.83 1.47 -11.53
N TRP A 153 9.78 2.29 -11.46
CA TRP A 153 9.89 3.73 -11.73
C TRP A 153 10.84 4.44 -10.74
N ARG A 154 10.80 4.08 -9.45
CA ARG A 154 11.69 4.62 -8.41
C ARG A 154 13.15 4.29 -8.68
N GLN A 155 13.45 3.03 -9.01
CA GLN A 155 14.80 2.59 -9.34
C GLN A 155 15.36 3.34 -10.56
N LEU A 156 14.56 3.44 -11.63
CA LEU A 156 14.94 4.22 -12.81
C LEU A 156 15.14 5.70 -12.46
N SER A 157 14.27 6.28 -11.64
CA SER A 157 14.40 7.68 -11.20
C SER A 157 15.65 7.93 -10.37
N ALA A 158 16.02 7.02 -9.47
CA ALA A 158 17.20 7.15 -8.62
C ALA A 158 18.50 7.23 -9.44
N VAL A 159 18.63 6.40 -10.49
CA VAL A 159 19.78 6.44 -11.40
C VAL A 159 19.92 7.81 -12.06
N HIS A 160 18.82 8.39 -12.54
CA HIS A 160 18.85 9.66 -13.29
C HIS A 160 19.01 10.90 -12.40
N ARG A 161 18.65 10.83 -11.11
CA ARG A 161 18.94 11.89 -10.13
C ARG A 161 20.43 11.99 -9.76
N SER A 162 21.19 10.92 -9.96
CA SER A 162 22.49 10.75 -9.31
C SER A 162 23.67 11.50 -9.94
N ASN A 163 23.45 12.44 -10.88
CA ASN A 163 24.55 13.11 -11.58
C ASN A 163 24.74 14.59 -11.23
N PRO A 164 25.50 14.92 -10.16
CA PRO A 164 25.79 16.31 -9.77
C PRO A 164 26.68 17.09 -10.76
N PHE A 165 27.22 16.44 -11.79
CA PHE A 165 28.08 17.05 -12.82
C PHE A 165 27.37 17.30 -14.15
N GLN A 166 26.10 16.90 -14.30
CA GLN A 166 25.36 17.10 -15.55
C GLN A 166 24.53 18.39 -15.50
N ASN A 167 25.04 19.35 -16.24
CA ASN A 167 24.34 20.55 -16.70
C ASN A 167 22.93 20.20 -17.22
N ASN A 168 21.93 21.03 -16.92
CA ASN A 168 20.46 20.92 -17.16
C ASN A 168 19.98 20.62 -18.61
N TYR A 169 20.83 20.15 -19.52
CA TYR A 169 20.55 20.00 -20.95
C TYR A 169 19.97 18.63 -21.36
N GLN A 170 19.72 17.71 -20.43
CA GLN A 170 19.06 16.42 -20.74
C GLN A 170 17.64 16.38 -20.15
N ALA A 171 16.71 17.11 -20.78
CA ALA A 171 15.28 17.05 -20.46
C ALA A 171 14.65 15.66 -20.79
N GLY A 172 15.28 14.87 -21.65
CA GLY A 172 14.70 13.62 -22.20
C GLY A 172 14.30 12.56 -21.16
N PRO A 173 15.22 12.07 -20.31
CA PRO A 173 14.89 11.04 -19.32
C PRO A 173 13.86 11.49 -18.28
N ASN A 174 13.93 12.77 -17.88
CA ASN A 174 12.98 13.35 -16.92
C ASN A 174 11.56 13.41 -17.50
N LEU A 175 11.39 13.70 -18.80
CA LEU A 175 10.07 13.72 -19.44
C LEU A 175 9.40 12.34 -19.46
N ILE A 176 10.16 11.28 -19.79
CA ILE A 176 9.63 9.90 -19.83
C ILE A 176 9.24 9.44 -18.42
N LEU A 177 10.10 9.69 -17.43
CA LEU A 177 9.84 9.31 -16.04
C LEU A 177 8.68 10.11 -15.43
N ASN A 178 8.53 11.38 -15.77
CA ASN A 178 7.39 12.20 -15.36
C ASN A 178 6.08 11.73 -16.03
N SER A 179 6.11 11.40 -17.32
CA SER A 179 4.97 10.80 -18.02
C SER A 179 4.56 9.49 -17.35
N ARG A 180 5.53 8.64 -17.02
CA ARG A 180 5.27 7.37 -16.33
C ARG A 180 4.66 7.58 -14.94
N HIS A 181 5.17 8.53 -14.17
CA HIS A 181 4.58 8.91 -12.89
C HIS A 181 3.12 9.38 -13.04
N GLN A 182 2.83 10.25 -14.01
CA GLN A 182 1.47 10.72 -14.29
C GLN A 182 0.53 9.60 -14.71
N GLU A 183 1.00 8.63 -15.51
CA GLU A 183 0.23 7.44 -15.86
C GLU A 183 -0.15 6.62 -14.63
N LEU A 184 0.80 6.40 -13.71
CA LEU A 184 0.55 5.65 -12.47
C LEU A 184 -0.44 6.38 -11.56
N CYS A 185 -0.29 7.71 -11.40
CA CYS A 185 -1.26 8.54 -10.67
C CYS A 185 -2.66 8.38 -11.29
N LYS A 186 -2.78 8.57 -12.61
CA LYS A 186 -4.06 8.48 -13.32
C LYS A 186 -4.70 7.10 -13.18
N ALA A 187 -3.92 6.03 -13.26
CA ALA A 187 -4.42 4.68 -13.13
C ALA A 187 -4.97 4.40 -11.71
N LEU A 188 -4.28 4.86 -10.67
CA LEU A 188 -4.77 4.77 -9.29
C LEU A 188 -6.00 5.65 -9.04
N SER A 189 -6.08 6.85 -9.60
CA SER A 189 -7.27 7.69 -9.54
C SER A 189 -8.48 7.04 -10.24
N SER A 190 -8.26 6.45 -11.42
CA SER A 190 -9.30 5.66 -12.12
C SER A 190 -9.76 4.47 -11.29
N PHE A 191 -8.84 3.78 -10.60
CA PHE A 191 -9.19 2.71 -9.67
C PHE A 191 -10.04 3.20 -8.50
N GLN A 192 -9.67 4.32 -7.88
CA GLN A 192 -10.45 4.91 -6.78
C GLN A 192 -11.87 5.28 -7.23
N LEU A 193 -12.02 5.84 -8.44
CA LEU A 193 -13.32 6.14 -9.02
C LEU A 193 -14.14 4.86 -9.30
N ALA A 194 -13.52 3.85 -9.91
CA ALA A 194 -14.19 2.59 -10.25
C ALA A 194 -14.62 1.78 -9.01
N THR A 195 -14.01 2.02 -7.86
CA THR A 195 -14.27 1.30 -6.60
C THR A 195 -14.94 2.16 -5.53
N ALA A 196 -15.36 3.38 -5.87
CA ALA A 196 -15.93 4.34 -4.91
C ALA A 196 -17.12 3.75 -4.13
N ASP A 197 -18.02 3.03 -4.80
CA ASP A 197 -19.23 2.48 -4.18
C ASP A 197 -19.03 1.13 -3.48
N TRP A 198 -17.80 0.60 -3.45
CA TRP A 198 -17.53 -0.78 -3.01
C TRP A 198 -17.10 -0.89 -1.56
N HIS A 199 -17.77 -0.13 -0.68
CA HIS A 199 -17.41 -0.03 0.74
C HIS A 199 -17.37 -1.40 1.45
N ALA A 200 -18.18 -2.37 1.03
CA ALA A 200 -18.20 -3.71 1.62
C ALA A 200 -16.98 -4.58 1.24
N CYS A 201 -16.32 -4.29 0.11
CA CYS A 201 -15.18 -5.07 -0.38
C CYS A 201 -13.82 -4.41 -0.12
N PHE A 202 -13.81 -3.19 0.42
CA PHE A 202 -12.61 -2.39 0.65
C PHE A 202 -12.36 -2.23 2.14
N SER A 203 -11.62 -3.19 2.74
CA SER A 203 -11.35 -3.17 4.17
C SER A 203 -10.28 -2.15 4.55
N ALA A 204 -10.10 -1.90 5.85
CA ALA A 204 -9.02 -1.07 6.36
C ALA A 204 -7.62 -1.55 5.88
N GLN A 205 -7.46 -2.85 5.59
CA GLN A 205 -6.22 -3.42 5.06
C GLN A 205 -5.92 -2.96 3.64
N GLU A 206 -6.88 -3.12 2.71
CA GLU A 206 -6.73 -2.67 1.32
C GLU A 206 -6.63 -1.15 1.24
N ALA A 207 -7.36 -0.42 2.10
CA ALA A 207 -7.30 1.03 2.19
C ALA A 207 -5.93 1.52 2.69
N LEU A 208 -5.35 0.86 3.69
CA LEU A 208 -4.00 1.15 4.16
C LEU A 208 -2.97 0.87 3.07
N LEU A 209 -3.08 -0.26 2.38
CA LEU A 209 -2.19 -0.62 1.27
C LEU A 209 -2.26 0.41 0.13
N LEU A 210 -3.45 0.83 -0.29
CA LEU A 210 -3.63 1.86 -1.32
C LEU A 210 -2.93 3.17 -0.92
N ASN A 211 -3.15 3.64 0.30
CA ASN A 211 -2.52 4.87 0.76
C ASN A 211 -1.00 4.71 0.94
N LEU A 212 -0.52 3.53 1.34
CA LEU A 212 0.92 3.26 1.40
C LEU A 212 1.56 3.30 0.00
N ILE A 213 0.89 2.76 -1.03
CA ILE A 213 1.32 2.80 -2.43
C ILE A 213 1.33 4.25 -2.95
N LEU A 214 0.25 4.99 -2.73
CA LEU A 214 0.15 6.40 -3.14
C LEU A 214 1.19 7.27 -2.43
N MET A 215 1.44 7.05 -1.14
CA MET A 215 2.54 7.71 -0.43
C MET A 215 3.89 7.41 -1.10
N ASN A 216 4.17 6.12 -1.38
CA ASN A 216 5.40 5.70 -2.06
C ASN A 216 5.51 6.18 -3.51
N LEU A 217 4.42 6.63 -4.14
CA LEU A 217 4.46 7.30 -5.44
C LEU A 217 4.99 8.74 -5.33
N HIS A 218 4.78 9.39 -4.18
CA HIS A 218 5.12 10.80 -3.96
C HIS A 218 6.34 11.05 -3.07
N VAL A 219 6.81 10.05 -2.29
CA VAL A 219 8.07 10.13 -1.52
C VAL A 219 8.96 8.90 -1.69
N SER A 220 10.27 9.11 -1.70
CA SER A 220 11.30 8.06 -1.73
C SER A 220 11.61 7.60 -0.31
N LEU A 221 11.14 6.41 0.07
CA LEU A 221 11.45 5.87 1.41
C LEU A 221 12.94 5.62 1.63
N ASP A 222 13.71 5.32 0.58
CA ASP A 222 15.16 5.18 0.67
C ASP A 222 15.80 6.52 1.11
N ASP A 223 15.39 7.63 0.50
CA ASP A 223 15.90 8.97 0.87
C ASP A 223 15.54 9.31 2.33
N LEU A 224 14.32 8.94 2.78
CA LEU A 224 13.91 9.15 4.18
C LEU A 224 14.72 8.29 5.16
N GLN A 225 15.00 7.03 4.82
CA GLN A 225 15.80 6.14 5.66
C GLN A 225 17.26 6.59 5.73
N LEU A 226 17.84 7.07 4.62
CA LEU A 226 19.17 7.67 4.61
C LEU A 226 19.21 8.91 5.51
N PHE A 227 18.19 9.77 5.44
CA PHE A 227 18.07 10.94 6.29
C PHE A 227 17.94 10.59 7.78
N ALA A 228 17.21 9.52 8.10
CA ALA A 228 17.12 8.98 9.46
C ALA A 228 18.42 8.32 9.96
N GLY A 229 19.48 8.30 9.15
CA GLY A 229 20.82 7.84 9.54
C GLY A 229 21.08 6.36 9.29
N LYS A 230 20.28 5.67 8.45
CA LYS A 230 20.48 4.24 8.12
C LYS A 230 21.90 3.91 7.66
N GLU A 231 22.55 4.83 6.94
CA GLU A 231 23.92 4.68 6.42
C GLU A 231 24.89 5.73 7.01
N GLY A 232 24.56 6.29 8.17
CA GLY A 232 25.38 7.29 8.85
C GLY A 232 25.13 8.73 8.41
N GLU A 233 25.84 9.65 9.05
CA GLU A 233 25.58 11.09 8.98
C GLU A 233 25.90 11.70 7.60
N ASP A 234 26.94 11.20 6.92
CA ASP A 234 27.34 11.73 5.61
C ASP A 234 26.28 11.49 4.54
N GLN A 235 25.63 10.32 4.55
CA GLN A 235 24.50 10.07 3.64
C GLN A 235 23.27 10.90 4.03
N ALA A 236 23.01 11.08 5.33
CA ALA A 236 21.92 11.94 5.79
C ALA A 236 22.09 13.41 5.30
N ARG A 237 23.31 13.95 5.40
CA ARG A 237 23.66 15.28 4.86
C ARG A 237 23.51 15.36 3.35
N ARG A 238 23.84 14.29 2.63
CA ARG A 238 23.74 14.22 1.16
C ARG A 238 22.29 14.32 0.67
N VAL A 239 21.36 13.66 1.33
CA VAL A 239 19.93 13.67 0.94
C VAL A 239 19.18 14.88 1.46
N TYR A 240 19.71 15.60 2.46
CA TYR A 240 19.02 16.72 3.10
C TYR A 240 18.58 17.84 2.11
N PRO A 241 19.42 18.35 1.18
CA PRO A 241 18.97 19.37 0.23
C PRO A 241 17.82 18.90 -0.68
N ILE A 242 17.82 17.61 -1.05
CA ILE A 242 16.75 16.99 -1.84
C ILE A 242 15.44 17.00 -1.04
N LEU A 243 15.52 16.66 0.26
CA LEU A 243 14.37 16.63 1.14
C LEU A 243 13.85 18.03 1.50
N GLN A 244 14.74 19.03 1.56
CA GLN A 244 14.34 20.44 1.68
C GLN A 244 13.48 20.86 0.49
N GLN A 245 13.95 20.61 -0.74
CA GLN A 245 13.18 20.91 -1.95
C GLN A 245 11.86 20.12 -1.99
N TRP A 246 11.89 18.84 -1.63
CA TRP A 246 10.69 18.00 -1.56
C TRP A 246 9.67 18.58 -0.57
N SER A 247 10.09 19.02 0.62
CA SER A 247 9.17 19.54 1.65
C SER A 247 8.35 20.77 1.20
N GLU A 248 8.80 21.50 0.18
CA GLU A 248 8.09 22.64 -0.39
C GLU A 248 7.16 22.24 -1.56
N SER A 249 7.26 21.01 -2.05
CA SER A 249 6.59 20.55 -3.27
C SER A 249 5.17 20.01 -3.02
N THR A 250 4.39 19.94 -4.10
CA THR A 250 3.04 19.32 -4.07
C THR A 250 3.13 17.83 -3.75
N GLU A 251 4.16 17.16 -4.23
CA GLU A 251 4.42 15.74 -3.97
C GLU A 251 4.63 15.47 -2.48
N ALA A 252 5.33 16.34 -1.73
CA ALA A 252 5.39 16.19 -0.27
C ALA A 252 4.00 16.23 0.34
N ARG A 253 3.17 17.21 -0.03
CA ARG A 253 1.83 17.37 0.56
C ARG A 253 0.90 16.21 0.21
N GLN A 254 1.00 15.66 -1.01
CA GLN A 254 0.33 14.42 -1.40
C GLN A 254 0.83 13.21 -0.58
N ALA A 255 2.15 13.06 -0.42
CA ALA A 255 2.72 11.99 0.40
C ALA A 255 2.24 12.08 1.86
N LEU A 256 2.21 13.28 2.44
CA LEU A 256 1.74 13.51 3.81
C LEU A 256 0.25 13.21 3.98
N TRP A 257 -0.58 13.62 3.02
CA TRP A 257 -1.99 13.24 3.00
C TRP A 257 -2.14 11.72 3.08
N HIS A 258 -1.46 10.99 2.21
CA HIS A 258 -1.54 9.53 2.21
C HIS A 258 -0.91 8.89 3.45
N ALA A 259 0.16 9.45 4.01
CA ALA A 259 0.72 9.02 5.29
C ALA A 259 -0.28 9.19 6.45
N GLY A 260 -0.99 10.33 6.50
CA GLY A 260 -2.09 10.57 7.44
C GLY A 260 -3.22 9.55 7.26
N GLN A 261 -3.58 9.24 6.01
CA GLN A 261 -4.58 8.21 5.74
C GLN A 261 -4.11 6.80 6.11
N VAL A 262 -2.82 6.46 6.00
CA VAL A 262 -2.29 5.20 6.54
C VAL A 262 -2.55 5.11 8.05
N LEU A 263 -2.28 6.18 8.82
CA LEU A 263 -2.58 6.22 10.25
C LEU A 263 -4.09 6.10 10.52
N ARG A 264 -4.92 6.80 9.75
CA ARG A 264 -6.39 6.72 9.85
C ARG A 264 -6.89 5.30 9.61
N GLN A 265 -6.42 4.63 8.57
CA GLN A 265 -6.81 3.25 8.25
C GLN A 265 -6.32 2.28 9.31
N ALA A 266 -5.09 2.44 9.81
CA ALA A 266 -4.56 1.64 10.91
C ALA A 266 -5.45 1.71 12.16
N LYS A 267 -6.09 2.86 12.41
CA LYS A 267 -7.04 3.00 13.53
C LYS A 267 -8.31 2.16 13.41
N MET A 268 -8.65 1.70 12.21
CA MET A 268 -9.85 0.93 11.92
C MET A 268 -9.59 -0.57 11.78
N PHE A 269 -8.37 -1.03 12.06
CA PHE A 269 -8.04 -2.46 12.02
C PHE A 269 -8.78 -3.21 13.14
N PRO A 270 -9.28 -4.44 12.88
CA PRO A 270 -9.73 -5.32 13.96
C PRO A 270 -8.62 -5.55 14.99
N SER A 271 -8.98 -5.74 16.26
CA SER A 271 -8.02 -6.03 17.34
C SER A 271 -7.07 -7.18 16.97
N GLY A 272 -5.77 -7.02 17.22
CA GLY A 272 -4.75 -8.04 16.96
C GLY A 272 -4.31 -8.20 15.49
N HIS A 273 -4.83 -7.38 14.57
CA HIS A 273 -4.57 -7.51 13.12
C HIS A 273 -3.56 -6.51 12.56
N LEU A 274 -3.24 -5.42 13.26
CA LEU A 274 -2.25 -4.41 12.87
C LEU A 274 -0.82 -4.92 13.17
N LYS A 275 -0.40 -5.95 12.44
CA LYS A 275 0.89 -6.64 12.63
C LYS A 275 1.61 -6.88 11.30
N GLN A 276 2.88 -7.29 11.38
CA GLN A 276 3.72 -7.61 10.24
C GLN A 276 3.78 -6.47 9.21
N PHE A 277 3.45 -6.73 7.95
CA PHE A 277 3.48 -5.78 6.84
C PHE A 277 2.71 -4.48 7.14
N TYR A 278 1.53 -4.57 7.74
CA TYR A 278 0.72 -3.38 8.03
C TYR A 278 1.35 -2.48 9.12
N ALA A 279 1.99 -3.08 10.13
CA ALA A 279 2.72 -2.34 11.15
C ALA A 279 3.94 -1.62 10.55
N VAL A 280 4.63 -2.25 9.59
CA VAL A 280 5.70 -1.60 8.81
C VAL A 280 5.15 -0.44 7.98
N GLY A 281 3.96 -0.60 7.38
CA GLY A 281 3.27 0.49 6.69
C GLY A 281 3.06 1.72 7.57
N VAL A 282 2.64 1.52 8.83
CA VAL A 282 2.52 2.61 9.82
C VAL A 282 3.86 3.25 10.15
N HIS A 283 4.93 2.44 10.32
CA HIS A 283 6.28 2.98 10.47
C HIS A 283 6.69 3.82 9.25
N HIS A 284 6.44 3.37 8.02
CA HIS A 284 6.80 4.12 6.82
C HIS A 284 6.05 5.46 6.73
N ALA A 285 4.78 5.48 7.09
CA ALA A 285 4.01 6.71 7.22
C ALA A 285 4.58 7.63 8.31
N ALA A 286 4.91 7.08 9.49
CA ALA A 286 5.54 7.85 10.57
C ALA A 286 6.87 8.45 10.13
N LEU A 287 7.71 7.71 9.41
CA LEU A 287 8.97 8.20 8.88
C LEU A 287 8.77 9.38 7.92
N ALA A 288 7.79 9.31 7.01
CA ALA A 288 7.46 10.42 6.10
C ALA A 288 7.01 11.69 6.85
N LEU A 289 6.12 11.53 7.83
CA LEU A 289 5.63 12.63 8.66
C LEU A 289 6.77 13.26 9.48
N TRP A 290 7.61 12.41 10.08
CA TRP A 290 8.77 12.82 10.87
C TRP A 290 9.79 13.60 10.04
N THR A 291 10.20 13.06 8.88
CA THR A 291 11.18 13.72 8.02
C THR A 291 10.68 15.09 7.58
N TYR A 292 9.42 15.19 7.15
CA TYR A 292 8.83 16.47 6.78
C TYR A 292 8.86 17.47 7.93
N GLY A 293 8.46 17.04 9.13
CA GLY A 293 8.46 17.87 10.33
C GLY A 293 9.84 18.41 10.69
N VAL A 294 10.85 17.54 10.70
CA VAL A 294 12.24 17.91 11.00
C VAL A 294 12.79 18.89 9.95
N VAL A 295 12.63 18.58 8.66
CA VAL A 295 13.13 19.42 7.57
C VAL A 295 12.46 20.79 7.58
N THR A 296 11.13 20.84 7.71
CA THR A 296 10.37 22.10 7.71
C THR A 296 10.70 22.96 8.93
N ARG A 297 10.94 22.35 10.09
CA ARG A 297 11.36 23.07 11.29
C ARG A 297 12.77 23.65 11.14
N ALA A 298 13.68 22.91 10.49
CA ALA A 298 15.04 23.37 10.23
C ALA A 298 15.11 24.48 9.16
N THR A 299 14.19 24.52 8.20
CA THR A 299 14.17 25.54 7.12
C THR A 299 13.42 26.82 7.49
N ARG A 300 12.42 26.75 8.38
CA ARG A 300 11.59 27.93 8.71
C ARG A 300 12.27 28.85 9.72
N ASN A 301 12.27 30.16 9.40
CA ASN A 301 12.64 31.20 10.36
C ASN A 301 11.62 31.28 11.51
N PRO A 302 12.07 31.40 12.78
CA PRO A 302 11.19 31.48 13.96
C PRO A 302 10.14 32.59 13.89
N SER A 303 10.42 33.66 13.14
CA SER A 303 9.55 34.82 12.94
C SER A 303 8.31 34.56 12.06
N SER A 304 8.27 33.45 11.33
CA SER A 304 7.12 33.04 10.50
C SER A 304 6.09 32.14 11.22
N ILE A 305 6.38 31.78 12.48
CA ILE A 305 5.58 30.85 13.31
C ILE A 305 4.28 31.51 13.82
N ASN A 306 4.20 32.84 13.84
CA ASN A 306 3.12 33.60 14.49
C ASN A 306 1.90 33.93 13.63
N VAL A 307 1.83 33.48 12.37
CA VAL A 307 0.58 33.60 11.60
C VAL A 307 -0.31 32.42 11.96
N ALA A 308 -1.45 32.68 12.60
CA ALA A 308 -2.46 31.67 12.89
C ALA A 308 -2.93 31.02 11.57
N ARG A 309 -2.35 29.86 11.23
CA ARG A 309 -2.74 29.07 10.06
C ARG A 309 -3.89 28.16 10.44
N GLU A 310 -4.86 28.04 9.54
CA GLU A 310 -5.95 27.06 9.64
C GLU A 310 -5.38 25.65 9.80
N VAL A 311 -5.90 24.89 10.77
CA VAL A 311 -5.48 23.51 11.03
C VAL A 311 -6.05 22.59 9.95
N VAL A 312 -5.19 21.76 9.35
CA VAL A 312 -5.58 20.81 8.31
C VAL A 312 -5.34 19.40 8.81
N TYR A 313 -6.42 18.65 9.05
CA TYR A 313 -6.33 17.27 9.53
C TYR A 313 -6.05 16.30 8.37
N ILE A 314 -4.80 15.89 8.22
CA ILE A 314 -4.36 15.00 7.13
C ILE A 314 -4.73 13.53 7.38
N ASP A 315 -5.15 13.18 8.60
CA ASP A 315 -5.74 11.89 8.95
C ASP A 315 -7.28 11.93 8.97
N GLY A 316 -7.87 12.93 8.31
CA GLY A 316 -9.30 13.20 8.23
C GLY A 316 -9.98 12.64 6.97
N LEU A 317 -11.24 13.04 6.80
CA LEU A 317 -11.93 12.91 5.52
C LEU A 317 -11.38 13.94 4.53
N GLU A 318 -11.53 13.67 3.25
CA GLU A 318 -11.18 14.64 2.21
C GLU A 318 -12.08 15.88 2.36
N SER A 319 -11.47 17.06 2.26
CA SER A 319 -12.16 18.34 2.41
C SER A 319 -11.52 19.41 1.53
N THR A 320 -12.19 20.55 1.39
CA THR A 320 -11.68 21.72 0.67
C THR A 320 -10.38 22.25 1.27
N GLU A 321 -10.19 22.12 2.58
CA GLU A 321 -8.99 22.54 3.32
C GLU A 321 -7.81 21.62 2.97
N VAL A 322 -8.05 20.31 2.89
CA VAL A 322 -7.05 19.34 2.46
C VAL A 322 -6.63 19.60 1.01
N GLN A 323 -7.56 19.87 0.11
CA GLN A 323 -7.23 20.20 -1.28
C GLN A 323 -6.43 21.50 -1.39
N ARG A 324 -6.83 22.55 -0.66
CA ARG A 324 -6.06 23.81 -0.57
C ARG A 324 -4.65 23.59 -0.01
N PHE A 325 -4.50 22.71 0.97
CA PHE A 325 -3.21 22.30 1.49
C PHE A 325 -2.38 21.61 0.41
N ILE A 326 -2.91 20.57 -0.24
CA ILE A 326 -2.19 19.81 -1.26
C ILE A 326 -1.74 20.72 -2.41
N GLU A 327 -2.67 21.48 -3.00
CA GLU A 327 -2.40 22.29 -4.18
C GLU A 327 -1.52 23.52 -3.87
N PHE A 328 -1.81 24.24 -2.79
CA PHE A 328 -1.23 25.57 -2.54
C PHE A 328 -0.38 25.66 -1.26
N GLY A 329 -0.21 24.58 -0.51
CA GLY A 329 0.53 24.59 0.76
C GLY A 329 -0.12 25.42 1.86
N HIS A 330 -1.42 25.71 1.74
CA HIS A 330 -2.16 26.51 2.73
C HIS A 330 -2.58 25.68 3.94
N GLY A 331 -2.45 26.26 5.14
CA GLY A 331 -2.81 25.60 6.40
C GLY A 331 -1.63 24.97 7.14
N ARG A 332 -1.92 24.39 8.31
CA ARG A 332 -0.95 23.69 9.16
C ARG A 332 -1.33 22.21 9.27
N PRO A 333 -0.58 21.30 8.62
CA PRO A 333 -0.90 19.87 8.63
C PRO A 333 -0.77 19.30 10.03
N THR A 334 -1.81 18.60 10.47
CA THR A 334 -1.98 18.11 11.83
C THR A 334 -2.54 16.69 11.80
N ILE A 335 -2.04 15.83 12.68
CA ILE A 335 -2.55 14.47 12.88
C ILE A 335 -3.14 14.32 14.28
N ARG A 336 -4.09 13.39 14.44
CA ARG A 336 -4.72 13.12 15.72
C ARG A 336 -4.26 11.76 16.25
N GLY A 337 -4.18 11.64 17.57
CA GLY A 337 -4.03 10.39 18.30
C GLY A 337 -5.33 9.59 18.32
N THR A 338 -5.38 8.65 19.24
CA THR A 338 -6.62 7.94 19.57
C THR A 338 -7.34 8.72 20.68
N ARG A 339 -8.66 8.54 20.81
CA ARG A 339 -9.39 9.25 21.85
C ARG A 339 -9.00 8.64 23.20
N SER A 340 -8.44 9.44 24.11
CA SER A 340 -8.29 9.05 25.51
C SER A 340 -9.66 8.89 26.19
N ASP A 341 -9.73 8.10 27.27
CA ASP A 341 -10.91 7.95 28.13
C ASP A 341 -11.41 9.30 28.68
N ASP A 342 -10.53 10.32 28.79
CA ASP A 342 -10.85 11.68 29.24
C ASP A 342 -11.48 12.58 28.15
N GLY A 343 -11.72 12.05 26.94
CA GLY A 343 -12.44 12.76 25.88
C GLY A 343 -11.64 13.83 25.11
N GLN A 344 -10.43 14.22 25.58
CA GLN A 344 -9.46 14.99 24.80
C GLN A 344 -8.59 14.02 23.98
N GLY A 345 -8.72 14.08 22.65
CA GLY A 345 -7.79 13.40 21.75
C GLY A 345 -6.49 14.20 21.67
N ILE A 346 -5.35 13.52 21.79
CA ILE A 346 -4.04 14.13 21.52
C ILE A 346 -4.02 14.54 20.04
N GLU A 347 -3.54 15.74 19.72
CA GLU A 347 -3.31 16.16 18.34
C GLU A 347 -1.96 16.86 18.23
N SER A 348 -1.34 16.75 17.06
CA SER A 348 -0.02 17.32 16.82
C SER A 348 0.11 17.85 15.41
N ALA A 349 0.60 19.08 15.32
CA ALA A 349 1.09 19.62 14.06
C ALA A 349 2.36 18.84 13.65
N LEU A 350 2.60 18.71 12.34
CA LEU A 350 3.79 18.00 11.85
C LEU A 350 5.10 18.70 12.24
N GLU A 351 5.06 20.00 12.55
CA GLU A 351 6.19 20.75 13.07
C GLU A 351 6.62 20.32 14.50
N ASP A 352 5.86 19.44 15.17
CA ASP A 352 6.28 18.71 16.36
C ASP A 352 6.49 17.21 16.01
N PRO A 353 7.66 16.83 15.46
CA PRO A 353 7.93 15.45 15.07
C PRO A 353 7.87 14.48 16.24
N ARG A 354 8.16 14.92 17.47
CA ARG A 354 8.18 14.05 18.64
C ARG A 354 6.77 13.62 18.99
N MET A 355 5.85 14.57 19.14
CA MET A 355 4.45 14.25 19.44
C MET A 355 3.80 13.47 18.29
N CYS A 356 4.18 13.74 17.03
CA CYS A 356 3.75 12.90 15.91
C CYS A 356 4.20 11.44 16.04
N MET A 357 5.43 11.18 16.52
CA MET A 357 5.91 9.82 16.75
C MET A 357 5.19 9.15 17.92
N GLU A 358 4.85 9.90 18.98
CA GLU A 358 4.04 9.40 20.10
C GLU A 358 2.65 8.96 19.61
N ILE A 359 1.99 9.76 18.76
CA ILE A 359 0.73 9.39 18.09
C ILE A 359 0.87 8.12 17.24
N ALA A 360 1.94 7.98 16.45
CA ALA A 360 2.15 6.78 15.63
C ALA A 360 2.35 5.51 16.48
N GLN A 361 3.04 5.61 17.63
CA GLN A 361 3.16 4.52 18.59
C GLN A 361 1.84 4.15 19.23
N GLU A 362 1.04 5.15 19.61
CA GLU A 362 -0.29 4.96 20.17
C GLU A 362 -1.18 4.17 19.20
N VAL A 363 -1.20 4.57 17.92
CA VAL A 363 -1.96 3.89 16.86
C VAL A 363 -1.56 2.41 16.74
N LEU A 364 -0.26 2.09 16.82
CA LEU A 364 0.21 0.70 16.80
C LEU A 364 -0.24 -0.09 18.03
N ARG A 365 -0.06 0.47 19.23
CA ARG A 365 -0.31 -0.22 20.50
C ARG A 365 -1.79 -0.45 20.78
N MET A 366 -2.64 0.50 20.44
CA MET A 366 -4.07 0.39 20.75
C MET A 366 -4.73 -0.84 20.12
N ASN A 367 -4.19 -1.36 19.01
CA ASN A 367 -4.72 -2.55 18.36
C ASN A 367 -4.51 -3.84 19.20
N PHE A 368 -3.68 -3.79 20.25
CA PHE A 368 -3.38 -4.91 21.15
C PHE A 368 -3.81 -4.67 22.61
N ASN A 369 -4.36 -3.49 22.94
CA ASN A 369 -4.70 -3.12 24.32
C ASN A 369 -6.03 -3.70 24.83
N THR A 370 -6.87 -4.26 23.94
CA THR A 370 -8.25 -4.68 24.23
C THR A 370 -8.41 -6.15 24.68
N GLY A 371 -7.32 -6.90 24.89
CA GLY A 371 -7.36 -8.29 25.36
C GLY A 371 -6.02 -8.75 25.94
N GLN A 372 -5.96 -9.99 26.44
CA GLN A 372 -4.71 -10.65 26.94
C GLN A 372 -3.61 -10.81 25.85
N GLU A 373 -3.76 -10.19 24.69
CA GLU A 373 -2.81 -10.28 23.57
C GLU A 373 -1.61 -9.37 23.85
N VAL A 374 -0.48 -9.99 24.18
CA VAL A 374 0.80 -9.29 24.25
C VAL A 374 1.16 -8.77 22.86
N SER A 375 1.53 -7.48 22.77
CA SER A 375 2.03 -6.88 21.53
C SER A 375 3.09 -7.77 20.88
N PRO A 376 2.96 -8.11 19.58
CA PRO A 376 3.95 -8.92 18.89
C PRO A 376 5.35 -8.25 18.96
N PRO A 377 6.45 -9.01 19.13
CA PRO A 377 7.80 -8.44 19.26
C PRO A 377 8.18 -7.49 18.11
N MET A 378 7.71 -7.79 16.90
CA MET A 378 7.92 -6.91 15.74
C MET A 378 7.26 -5.54 15.89
N VAL A 379 6.05 -5.49 16.48
CA VAL A 379 5.33 -4.23 16.72
C VAL A 379 6.03 -3.40 17.79
N GLU A 380 6.52 -4.03 18.86
CA GLU A 380 7.31 -3.33 19.89
C GLU A 380 8.64 -2.82 19.34
N ASN A 381 9.34 -3.61 18.51
CA ASN A 381 10.56 -3.16 17.84
C ASN A 381 10.29 -1.94 16.94
N LEU A 382 9.20 -1.95 16.16
CA LEU A 382 8.80 -0.79 15.35
C LEU A 382 8.45 0.42 16.23
N CYS A 383 7.77 0.22 17.36
CA CYS A 383 7.52 1.29 18.32
C CYS A 383 8.83 1.88 18.85
N LEU A 384 9.83 1.07 19.17
CA LEU A 384 11.15 1.55 19.60
C LEU A 384 11.85 2.38 18.53
N LEU A 385 11.82 1.94 17.27
CA LEU A 385 12.38 2.70 16.14
C LEU A 385 11.67 4.06 15.99
N ILE A 386 10.34 4.07 16.02
CA ILE A 386 9.54 5.31 15.98
C ILE A 386 9.87 6.23 17.16
N LYS A 387 10.11 5.68 18.36
CA LYS A 387 10.57 6.45 19.53
C LYS A 387 11.91 7.13 19.28
N GLN A 388 12.85 6.40 18.69
CA GLN A 388 14.19 6.89 18.40
C GLN A 388 14.16 8.03 17.39
N LEU A 389 13.28 7.97 16.38
CA LEU A 389 13.02 9.10 15.46
C LEU A 389 12.59 10.34 16.25
N GLY A 390 11.61 10.21 17.14
CA GLY A 390 11.14 11.33 17.98
C GLY A 390 12.25 11.94 18.85
N GLY A 391 13.15 11.11 19.38
CA GLY A 391 14.33 11.57 20.14
C GLY A 391 15.40 12.25 19.28
N ALA A 392 15.63 11.76 18.06
CA ALA A 392 16.61 12.33 17.13
C ALA A 392 16.24 13.77 16.71
N ALA A 393 14.95 14.06 16.50
CA ALA A 393 14.48 15.40 16.20
C ALA A 393 14.83 16.44 17.28
N TRP A 394 14.89 16.02 18.56
CA TRP A 394 15.24 16.86 19.69
C TRP A 394 16.74 17.09 19.83
N ALA A 395 17.56 16.06 19.57
CA ALA A 395 19.01 16.09 19.73
C ALA A 395 19.73 17.04 18.76
N VAL A 396 19.11 17.36 17.61
CA VAL A 396 19.68 18.26 16.57
C VAL A 396 19.48 19.76 16.92
N GLY A 397 19.06 20.09 18.14
CA GLY A 397 18.98 21.49 18.61
C GLY A 397 17.73 22.24 18.13
N LEU A 398 16.70 21.52 17.69
CA LEU A 398 15.39 22.06 17.35
C LEU A 398 14.47 22.03 18.59
N GLY A 399 14.92 22.62 19.70
CA GLY A 399 14.14 22.79 20.94
C GLY A 399 13.07 23.86 20.81
#